data_AF-A0AA43FKQ7-F1
#
_entry.id   AF-A0AA43FKQ7-F1
#
_cell.length_a   1.000
_cell.length_b   1.000
_cell.length_c   1.000
_cell.angle_alpha   90.00
_cell.angle_beta   90.00
_cell.angle_gamma   90.00
#
_symmetry.space_group_name_H-M   'P 1'
#
loop_
_entity.id
_entity.type
_entity.pdbx_description
1 polymer ?
#
loop_
_entity_poly.entity_id
_entity_poly.type
_entity_poly.pdbx_seq_one_letter_code
_entity_poly.pdbx_strand_id
1 'polypeptide(L)'
;MAIISASRRTDIPAFHSKWFMDKIVRGAVMVKNPFGAGTREVSLRRADVDGIVFWSRDYRPMLDDLSRLKKLGYPFYCHFTIIGYPKWLDPGSPSISVGAATAR
;
A
#
# COMPACT_ATOMS: atom_id res chain seq x y z
N MET A 1 -8.71 13.67 10.79
CA MET A 1 -8.96 12.22 10.89
C MET A 1 -9.49 11.68 9.58
N ALA A 2 -8.80 10.69 9.00
CA ALA A 2 -9.13 10.08 7.73
C ALA A 2 -8.60 8.64 7.64
N ILE A 3 -9.30 7.78 6.89
CA ILE A 3 -8.78 6.49 6.44
C ILE A 3 -8.11 6.67 5.08
N ILE A 4 -6.82 6.32 4.98
CA ILE A 4 -6.06 6.44 3.75
C ILE A 4 -6.17 5.14 2.94
N SER A 5 -6.83 5.24 1.80
CA SER A 5 -6.92 4.14 0.85
C SER A 5 -5.71 4.15 -0.08
N ALA A 6 -4.63 3.50 0.34
CA ALA A 6 -3.30 3.72 -0.21
C ALA A 6 -3.03 2.99 -1.54
N SER A 7 -3.83 2.02 -1.97
CA SER A 7 -3.45 1.21 -3.14
C SER A 7 -4.45 1.26 -4.31
N ARG A 8 -5.50 2.10 -4.27
CA ARG A 8 -6.67 1.96 -5.20
C ARG A 8 -6.27 2.14 -6.66
N ARG A 9 -5.32 3.05 -6.89
CA ARG A 9 -4.88 3.47 -8.21
C ARG A 9 -3.63 2.73 -8.68
N THR A 10 -2.85 2.21 -7.75
CA THR A 10 -1.62 1.47 -8.00
C THR A 10 -1.31 0.57 -6.81
N ASP A 11 -0.73 -0.59 -7.09
CA ASP A 11 -0.31 -1.55 -6.08
C ASP A 11 0.95 -1.02 -5.35
N ILE A 12 0.72 -0.21 -4.30
CA ILE A 12 1.80 0.39 -3.52
C ILE A 12 2.69 -0.68 -2.86
N PRO A 13 2.14 -1.72 -2.20
CA PRO A 13 2.99 -2.72 -1.57
C PRO A 13 3.94 -3.42 -2.55
N ALA A 14 3.47 -3.75 -3.75
CA ALA A 14 4.31 -4.45 -4.73
C ALA A 14 5.34 -3.54 -5.41
N PHE A 15 5.02 -2.25 -5.65
CA PHE A 15 5.83 -1.42 -6.56
C PHE A 15 6.34 -0.10 -5.98
N HIS A 16 5.74 0.40 -4.90
CA HIS A 16 5.97 1.77 -4.42
C HIS A 16 6.14 1.87 -2.91
N SER A 17 6.53 0.79 -2.22
CA SER A 17 6.71 0.78 -0.76
C SER A 17 7.65 1.89 -0.27
N LYS A 18 8.86 1.98 -0.84
CA LYS A 18 9.84 3.01 -0.50
C LYS A 18 9.29 4.42 -0.72
N TRP A 19 8.67 4.66 -1.87
CA TRP A 19 8.04 5.96 -2.17
C TRP A 19 6.97 6.32 -1.14
N PHE A 20 6.15 5.35 -0.74
CA PHE A 20 5.10 5.56 0.25
C PHE A 20 5.69 5.91 1.62
N MET A 21 6.73 5.20 2.05
CA MET A 21 7.43 5.51 3.30
C MET A 21 8.06 6.89 3.28
N ASP A 22 8.62 7.34 2.15
CA ASP A 22 9.09 8.71 2.00
C ASP A 22 7.95 9.73 2.17
N LYS A 23 6.72 9.40 1.74
CA LYS A 23 5.55 10.25 1.99
C LYS A 23 5.08 10.23 3.43
N ILE A 24 5.15 9.08 4.10
CA ILE A 24 4.89 8.95 5.54
C ILE A 24 5.85 9.85 6.33
N VAL A 25 7.16 9.80 6.02
CA VAL A 25 8.17 10.65 6.68
C VAL A 25 7.93 12.13 6.40
N ARG A 26 7.55 12.50 5.16
CA ARG A 26 7.20 13.89 4.81
C ARG A 26 5.88 14.35 5.45
N GLY A 27 5.02 13.43 5.86
CA GLY A 27 3.73 13.71 6.50
C GLY A 27 2.63 14.18 5.53
N ALA A 28 2.85 14.16 4.22
CA ALA A 28 1.85 14.55 3.23
C ALA A 28 2.15 14.00 1.82
N VAL A 29 1.13 13.96 0.97
CA VAL A 29 1.24 13.60 -0.44
C VAL A 29 0.28 14.39 -1.32
N MET A 30 0.74 14.80 -2.50
CA MET A 30 -0.10 15.42 -3.51
C MET A 30 -0.80 14.37 -4.37
N VAL A 31 -2.12 14.48 -4.49
CA VAL A 31 -2.97 13.55 -5.22
C VAL A 31 -3.78 14.30 -6.27
N LYS A 32 -3.58 13.94 -7.53
CA LYS A 32 -4.39 14.46 -8.65
C LYS A 32 -5.81 13.89 -8.58
N ASN A 33 -6.83 14.72 -8.75
CA ASN A 33 -8.21 14.27 -8.92
C ASN A 33 -8.38 13.71 -10.36
N PRO A 34 -8.86 12.47 -10.53
CA PRO A 34 -9.05 11.87 -11.84
C PRO A 34 -10.17 12.52 -12.66
N PHE A 35 -11.06 13.29 -12.02
CA PHE A 35 -12.20 13.96 -12.64
C PHE A 35 -11.98 15.47 -12.86
N GLY A 36 -10.72 15.92 -12.90
CA GLY A 36 -10.38 17.28 -13.33
C GLY A 36 -10.42 18.37 -12.26
N ALA A 37 -10.78 18.06 -11.01
CA ALA A 37 -10.79 19.03 -9.90
C ALA A 37 -9.38 19.37 -9.34
N GLY A 38 -8.35 19.40 -10.19
CA GLY A 38 -6.98 19.75 -9.82
C GLY A 38 -6.26 18.72 -8.94
N THR A 39 -5.21 19.17 -8.26
CA THR A 39 -4.41 18.37 -7.32
C THR A 39 -4.70 18.83 -5.91
N ARG A 40 -4.89 17.90 -4.98
CA ARG A 40 -5.05 18.19 -3.55
C ARG A 40 -3.94 17.58 -2.73
N GLU A 41 -3.59 18.23 -1.63
CA GLU A 41 -2.73 17.64 -0.62
C GLU A 41 -3.55 16.71 0.29
N VAL A 42 -2.98 15.57 0.64
CA VAL A 42 -3.52 14.62 1.61
C VAL A 42 -2.52 14.52 2.75
N SER A 43 -2.94 14.87 3.97
CA SER A 43 -2.12 14.69 5.15
C SER A 43 -1.90 13.21 5.44
N LEU A 44 -0.65 12.87 5.74
CA LEU A 44 -0.21 11.55 6.21
C LEU A 44 0.41 11.64 7.61
N ARG A 45 0.28 12.78 8.31
CA ARG A 45 0.72 12.89 9.70
C ARG A 45 -0.11 11.96 10.57
N ARG A 46 0.52 11.35 11.57
CA ARG A 46 -0.14 10.36 12.43
C ARG A 46 -1.42 10.90 13.08
N ALA A 47 -1.41 12.16 13.55
CA ALA A 47 -2.57 12.81 14.17
C ALA A 47 -3.77 12.97 13.22
N ASP A 48 -3.55 12.95 11.90
CA ASP A 48 -4.58 13.18 10.90
C ASP A 48 -5.15 11.89 10.31
N VAL A 49 -4.49 10.74 10.56
CA VAL A 49 -4.77 9.43 9.93
C VAL A 49 -5.22 8.40 10.96
N ASP A 50 -6.42 7.84 10.79
CA ASP A 50 -6.95 6.78 11.65
C ASP A 50 -6.46 5.39 11.25
N GLY A 51 -6.19 5.21 9.96
CA GLY A 51 -5.69 3.95 9.45
C GLY A 51 -5.35 4.01 7.98
N ILE A 52 -4.51 3.07 7.55
CA ILE A 52 -4.09 2.92 6.17
C ILE A 52 -4.56 1.57 5.64
N VAL A 53 -5.11 1.58 4.43
CA VAL A 53 -5.60 0.41 3.74
C VAL A 53 -4.66 0.08 2.59
N PHE A 54 -4.09 -1.11 2.62
CA PHE A 54 -3.33 -1.66 1.51
C PHE A 54 -4.11 -2.81 0.85
N TRP A 55 -3.94 -2.95 -0.47
CA TRP A 55 -4.21 -4.20 -1.16
C TRP A 55 -3.06 -4.52 -2.10
N SER A 56 -2.73 -5.79 -2.16
CA SER A 56 -1.73 -6.30 -3.08
C SER A 56 -1.90 -7.81 -3.25
N ARG A 57 -1.34 -8.30 -4.35
CA ARG A 57 -1.06 -9.73 -4.54
C ARG A 57 0.35 -10.09 -4.09
N ASP A 58 1.20 -9.10 -3.86
CA ASP A 58 2.60 -9.28 -3.50
C ASP A 58 3.07 -8.24 -2.47
N TYR A 59 3.00 -8.60 -1.19
CA TYR A 59 3.47 -7.75 -0.10
C TYR A 59 4.96 -7.88 0.20
N ARG A 60 5.69 -8.82 -0.42
CA ARG A 60 7.10 -9.09 -0.12
C ARG A 60 7.96 -7.82 -0.16
N PRO A 61 7.77 -6.88 -1.11
CA PRO A 61 8.57 -5.65 -1.16
C PRO A 61 8.30 -4.66 -0.02
N MET A 62 7.19 -4.82 0.72
CA MET A 62 6.73 -3.89 1.76
C MET A 62 6.82 -4.48 3.18
N LEU A 63 7.17 -5.75 3.37
CA LEU A 63 7.13 -6.40 4.70
C LEU A 63 7.93 -5.65 5.78
N ASP A 64 9.16 -5.22 5.46
CA ASP A 64 9.99 -4.45 6.39
C ASP A 64 9.40 -3.07 6.67
N ASP A 65 8.83 -2.44 5.64
CA ASP A 65 8.19 -1.13 5.75
C ASP A 65 6.89 -1.19 6.56
N LEU A 66 6.13 -2.29 6.53
CA LEU A 66 4.97 -2.51 7.41
C LEU A 66 5.40 -2.55 8.88
N SER A 67 6.52 -3.23 9.18
CA SER A 67 7.09 -3.25 10.53
C SER A 67 7.50 -1.86 10.98
N ARG A 68 8.07 -1.05 10.07
CA ARG A 68 8.43 0.35 10.33
C ARG A 68 7.20 1.24 10.52
N LEU A 69 6.16 1.11 9.70
CA LEU A 69 4.87 1.80 9.85
C LEU A 69 4.24 1.55 11.22
N LYS A 70 4.25 0.28 11.66
CA LYS A 70 3.75 -0.12 12.98
C LYS A 70 4.55 0.54 14.10
N LYS A 71 5.89 0.58 14.01
CA LYS A 71 6.76 1.27 14.99
C LYS A 71 6.51 2.78 15.04
N LEU A 72 6.16 3.39 13.91
CA LEU A 72 5.76 4.80 13.82
C LEU A 72 4.32 5.06 14.34
N GLY A 73 3.62 4.00 14.78
CA GLY A 73 2.31 4.09 15.41
C GLY A 73 1.14 4.15 14.44
N TYR A 74 1.35 3.95 13.13
CA TYR A 74 0.27 3.98 12.13
C TYR A 74 -0.53 2.68 12.17
N PRO A 75 -1.85 2.73 12.41
CA PRO A 75 -2.73 1.58 12.21
C PRO A 75 -2.86 1.29 10.72
N PHE A 76 -2.89 0.02 10.35
CA PHE A 76 -3.16 -0.38 8.97
C PHE A 76 -3.81 -1.76 8.91
N TYR A 77 -4.48 -2.02 7.80
CA TYR A 77 -4.87 -3.37 7.41
C TYR A 77 -4.38 -3.68 6.00
N CYS A 78 -4.07 -4.95 5.79
CA CYS A 78 -3.60 -5.47 4.51
C CYS A 78 -4.66 -6.41 3.95
N HIS A 79 -5.24 -6.06 2.80
CA HIS A 79 -6.02 -6.98 2.01
C HIS A 79 -5.05 -7.75 1.10
N PHE A 80 -4.95 -9.06 1.27
CA PHE A 80 -4.07 -9.93 0.48
C PHE A 80 -4.92 -10.77 -0.46
N THR A 81 -4.65 -10.73 -1.76
CA THR A 81 -5.30 -11.60 -2.74
C THR A 81 -4.33 -12.65 -3.26
N ILE A 82 -4.73 -13.93 -3.22
CA ILE A 82 -4.01 -15.05 -3.83
C ILE A 82 -4.91 -15.61 -4.94
N ILE A 83 -4.45 -15.57 -6.19
CA ILE A 83 -5.27 -15.92 -7.35
C ILE A 83 -4.84 -17.25 -7.99
N GLY A 84 -3.54 -17.42 -8.26
CA GLY A 84 -3.01 -18.65 -8.87
C GLY A 84 -3.17 -18.78 -10.37
N TYR A 85 -3.31 -17.66 -11.10
CA TYR A 85 -3.37 -17.69 -12.56
C TYR A 85 -2.07 -18.18 -13.21
N PRO A 86 -2.15 -18.80 -14.41
CA PRO A 86 -0.98 -19.13 -15.20
C PRO A 86 -0.11 -17.91 -15.50
N LYS A 87 1.22 -18.11 -15.55
CA LYS A 87 2.18 -17.02 -15.75
C LYS A 87 2.03 -16.26 -17.07
N TRP A 88 1.51 -16.89 -18.11
CA TRP A 88 1.24 -16.21 -19.37
C TRP A 88 0.07 -15.22 -19.27
N LEU A 89 -0.86 -15.42 -18.32
CA LEU A 89 -1.99 -14.53 -18.05
C LEU A 89 -1.65 -13.48 -16.99
N ASP A 90 -0.83 -13.84 -16.00
CA ASP A 90 -0.50 -12.97 -14.85
C ASP A 90 0.99 -13.10 -14.47
N PRO A 91 1.91 -12.60 -15.32
CA PRO A 91 3.35 -12.90 -15.21
C PRO A 91 3.98 -12.37 -13.92
N GLY A 92 3.54 -11.19 -13.46
CA GLY A 92 4.08 -10.50 -12.29
C GLY A 92 3.57 -11.02 -10.95
N SER A 93 2.54 -11.87 -10.94
CA SER A 93 1.92 -12.33 -9.70
C SER A 93 2.71 -13.47 -9.06
N PRO A 94 2.85 -13.53 -7.72
CA PRO A 94 3.53 -14.64 -7.05
C PRO A 94 2.80 -15.97 -7.29
N SER A 95 3.54 -17.07 -7.19
CA SER A 95 2.89 -18.39 -7.16
C SER A 95 1.99 -18.50 -5.92
N ILE A 96 1.04 -19.44 -5.95
CA ILE A 96 0.15 -19.70 -4.81
C ILE A 96 0.97 -19.98 -3.54
N SER A 97 2.02 -20.80 -3.65
CA SER A 97 2.91 -21.15 -2.53
C SER A 97 3.61 -19.93 -1.94
N VAL A 98 4.13 -19.04 -2.78
CA VAL A 98 4.80 -17.81 -2.34
C VAL A 98 3.81 -16.83 -1.71
N GLY A 99 2.64 -16.65 -2.33
CA GLY A 99 1.58 -15.79 -1.78
C GLY A 99 1.11 -16.27 -0.41
N ALA A 100 0.83 -17.57 -0.28
CA ALA A 100 0.38 -18.17 0.98
C ALA A 100 1.45 -18.10 2.08
N ALA A 101 2.73 -18.22 1.74
CA ALA A 101 3.82 -18.05 2.70
C ALA A 101 3.96 -16.59 3.17
N THR A 102 3.74 -15.62 2.27
CA THR A 102 3.86 -14.18 2.58
C THR A 102 2.71 -13.68 3.46
N ALA A 103 1.53 -14.30 3.37
CA ALA A 103 0.33 -13.89 4.12
C ALA A 103 0.28 -14.39 5.57
N ARG A 104 1.23 -15.25 5.99
CA ARG A 104 1.33 -15.77 7.36
C ARG A 104 2.09 -14.81 8.26
#